data_AF-A0A345T0S7-F1
#
_entry.id   AF-A0A345T0S7-F1
#
_cell.length_a   1.000
_cell.length_b   1.000
_cell.length_c   1.000
_cell.angle_alpha   90.00
_cell.angle_beta   90.00
_cell.angle_gamma   90.00
#
_symmetry.space_group_name_H-M   'P 1'
#
loop_
_entity.id
_entity.type
_entity.pdbx_description
1 polymer ?
#
loop_
_entity_poly.entity_id
_entity_poly.type
_entity_poly.pdbx_seq_one_letter_code
_entity_poly.pdbx_strand_id
1 'polypeptide(L)'
;MDRRRESPCEHGESGPQEVALYALVAERLKHAHTRVRALNVSEETRTVLVRRLLAVTEAAKRDLPAAARRLGRILADLEAGRLPPRPRR
;
A
#
# COMPACT_ATOMS: atom_id res chain seq x y z
N MET A 1 -28.47 -14.35 34.32
CA MET A 1 -28.94 -14.35 32.92
C MET A 1 -28.05 -13.38 32.16
N ASP A 2 -26.92 -13.89 31.67
CA ASP A 2 -25.83 -13.12 31.08
C ASP A 2 -26.09 -12.96 29.56
N ARG A 3 -26.67 -11.83 29.14
CA ARG A 3 -26.71 -11.47 27.71
C ARG A 3 -25.48 -10.66 27.37
N ARG A 4 -24.45 -11.43 27.00
CA ARG A 4 -23.32 -11.07 26.16
C ARG A 4 -23.64 -9.98 25.11
N ARG A 5 -22.73 -8.99 25.08
CA ARG A 5 -22.09 -8.41 23.90
C ARG A 5 -22.75 -7.18 23.26
N GLU A 6 -22.79 -6.10 24.01
CA GLU A 6 -22.57 -4.78 23.41
C GLU A 6 -21.12 -4.74 22.92
N SER A 7 -20.94 -4.65 21.61
CA SER A 7 -19.64 -4.34 21.02
C SER A 7 -19.64 -2.84 20.76
N PRO A 8 -18.94 -2.01 21.56
CA PRO A 8 -18.61 -0.69 21.10
C PRO A 8 -17.54 -0.83 20.02
N CYS A 9 -17.82 -0.26 18.86
CA CYS A 9 -16.86 -0.10 17.79
C CYS A 9 -15.67 0.73 18.30
N GLU A 10 -14.64 0.08 18.83
CA GLU A 10 -13.36 0.72 19.13
C GLU A 10 -12.61 0.96 17.82
N HIS A 11 -12.93 2.08 17.16
CA HIS A 11 -12.10 2.69 16.13
C HIS A 11 -11.92 4.17 16.53
N GLY A 12 -11.13 4.43 17.56
CA GLY A 12 -10.97 5.78 18.11
C GLY A 12 -9.55 6.17 18.50
N GLU A 13 -8.68 5.21 18.80
CA GLU A 13 -7.31 5.49 19.23
C GLU A 13 -6.37 4.48 18.59
N SER A 14 -6.14 4.59 17.28
CA SER A 14 -5.00 3.91 16.66
C SER A 14 -3.76 4.35 17.42
N GLY A 15 -3.09 3.43 18.11
CA GLY A 15 -2.00 3.76 19.02
C GLY A 15 -0.87 4.51 18.31
N PRO A 16 0.04 5.20 19.04
CA PRO A 16 1.14 5.97 18.42
C PRO A 16 1.99 5.14 17.45
N GLN A 17 2.04 3.82 17.64
CA GLN A 17 2.70 2.86 16.75
C GLN A 17 1.97 2.67 15.40
N GLU A 18 0.65 2.64 15.40
CA GLU A 18 -0.16 2.54 14.18
C GLU A 18 -0.08 3.82 13.35
N VAL A 19 -0.11 4.98 14.00
CA VAL A 19 0.09 6.28 13.34
C VAL A 19 1.47 6.36 12.69
N ALA A 20 2.51 5.93 13.40
CA ALA A 20 3.87 5.88 12.85
C ALA A 20 3.99 4.92 11.65
N LEU A 21 3.34 3.75 11.73
CA LEU A 21 3.26 2.80 10.61
C LEU A 21 2.50 3.39 9.42
N TYR A 22 1.40 4.09 9.66
CA TYR A 22 0.62 4.72 8.61
C TYR A 22 1.43 5.81 7.92
N ALA A 23 2.11 6.66 8.68
CA ALA A 23 3.03 7.67 8.14
C ALA A 23 4.15 7.04 7.30
N LEU A 24 4.74 5.93 7.78
CA LEU A 24 5.77 5.20 7.03
C LEU A 24 5.23 4.63 5.71
N VAL A 25 4.02 4.06 5.71
CA VAL A 25 3.36 3.54 4.50
C VAL A 25 3.03 4.68 3.53
N ALA A 26 2.54 5.82 4.03
CA ALA A 26 2.24 7.00 3.23
C ALA A 26 3.49 7.54 2.53
N GLU A 27 4.61 7.70 3.25
CA GLU A 27 5.87 8.15 2.67
C GLU A 27 6.41 7.17 1.62
N ARG A 28 6.31 5.86 1.87
CA ARG A 28 6.68 4.83 0.89
C ARG A 28 5.80 4.88 -0.36
N LEU A 29 4.49 5.11 -0.22
CA LEU A 29 3.57 5.27 -1.34
C LEU A 29 3.95 6.49 -2.18
N LYS A 30 4.20 7.63 -1.53
CA LYS A 30 4.64 8.86 -2.20
C LYS A 30 5.95 8.63 -2.97
N HIS A 31 6.94 7.98 -2.35
CA HIS A 31 8.20 7.66 -3.02
C HIS A 31 7.97 6.75 -4.23
N ALA A 32 7.12 5.72 -4.11
CA ALA A 32 6.76 4.85 -5.22
C ALA A 32 6.08 5.63 -6.37
N HIS A 33 5.14 6.53 -6.06
CA HIS A 33 4.50 7.38 -7.07
C HIS A 33 5.50 8.30 -7.78
N THR A 34 6.43 8.91 -7.05
CA THR A 34 7.50 9.73 -7.64
C THR A 34 8.39 8.91 -8.56
N ARG A 35 8.81 7.71 -8.14
CA ARG A 35 9.60 6.78 -8.97
C ARG A 35 8.85 6.40 -10.23
N VAL A 36 7.58 6.00 -10.14
CA VAL A 36 6.75 5.66 -11.30
C VAL A 36 6.58 6.85 -12.25
N ARG A 37 6.57 8.09 -11.74
CA ARG A 37 6.51 9.31 -12.57
C ARG A 37 7.86 9.64 -13.22
N ALA A 38 8.97 9.35 -12.55
CA ALA A 38 10.32 9.53 -13.07
C ALA A 38 10.73 8.42 -14.08
N LEU A 39 10.21 7.21 -13.89
CA LEU A 39 10.34 6.10 -14.83
C LEU A 39 9.55 6.44 -16.10
N ASN A 40 10.27 6.67 -17.19
CA ASN A 40 9.68 6.95 -18.51
C ASN A 40 9.18 5.65 -19.17
N VAL A 41 8.25 4.98 -18.50
CA VAL A 41 7.63 3.71 -18.92
C VAL A 41 6.39 3.98 -19.77
N SER A 42 5.99 3.00 -20.57
CA SER A 42 4.75 3.08 -21.35
C SER A 42 3.52 3.20 -20.45
N GLU A 43 2.48 3.86 -20.97
CA GLU A 43 1.22 4.11 -20.24
C GLU A 43 0.57 2.82 -19.70
N GLU A 44 0.72 1.71 -20.41
CA GLU A 44 0.21 0.41 -20.01
C GLU A 44 0.90 -0.11 -18.73
N THR A 45 2.24 -0.05 -18.69
CA THR A 45 3.04 -0.40 -17.50
C THR A 45 2.74 0.55 -16.35
N ARG A 46 2.61 1.86 -16.64
CA ARG A 46 2.23 2.87 -15.64
C ARG A 46 0.88 2.56 -15.01
N THR A 47 -0.10 2.20 -15.81
CA THR A 47 -1.46 1.85 -15.35
C THR A 47 -1.43 0.62 -14.46
N VAL A 48 -0.67 -0.41 -14.81
CA VAL A 48 -0.49 -1.61 -13.96
C VAL A 48 0.17 -1.24 -12.62
N LEU A 49 1.20 -0.40 -12.64
CA LEU A 49 1.88 0.06 -11.43
C LEU A 49 0.96 0.87 -10.52
N VAL A 50 0.21 1.84 -11.08
CA VAL A 50 -0.76 2.64 -10.33
C VAL A 50 -1.86 1.76 -9.73
N ARG A 51 -2.38 0.78 -10.48
CA ARG A 51 -3.35 -0.19 -9.96
C ARG A 51 -2.79 -1.04 -8.81
N ARG A 52 -1.53 -1.47 -8.89
CA ARG A 52 -0.86 -2.17 -7.78
C ARG A 52 -0.72 -1.29 -6.54
N LEU A 53 -0.39 0.00 -6.72
CA LEU A 53 -0.32 0.96 -5.61
C LEU A 53 -1.70 1.17 -4.95
N LEU A 54 -2.76 1.33 -5.74
CA LEU A 54 -4.13 1.43 -5.23
C LEU A 54 -4.54 0.18 -4.42
N ALA A 55 -4.24 -1.02 -4.92
CA ALA A 55 -4.52 -2.25 -4.20
C ALA A 55 -3.78 -2.34 -2.86
N VAL A 56 -2.56 -1.77 -2.77
CA VAL A 56 -1.80 -1.67 -1.52
C VAL A 56 -2.44 -0.65 -0.58
N THR A 57 -2.93 0.48 -1.07
CA THR A 57 -3.64 1.48 -0.25
C THR A 57 -4.94 0.92 0.33
N GLU A 58 -5.72 0.19 -0.47
CA GLU A 58 -6.92 -0.49 0.04
C GLU A 58 -6.57 -1.60 1.04
N ALA A 59 -5.48 -2.34 0.81
CA ALA A 59 -4.96 -3.29 1.78
C ALA A 59 -4.51 -2.59 3.07
N ALA A 60 -3.90 -1.40 2.99
CA ALA A 60 -3.42 -0.67 4.16
C ALA A 60 -4.56 -0.23 5.10
N LYS A 61 -5.75 0.01 4.55
CA LYS A 61 -6.97 0.31 5.34
C LYS A 61 -7.46 -0.88 6.17
N ARG A 62 -7.15 -2.11 5.73
CA ARG A 62 -7.60 -3.36 6.38
C ARG A 62 -6.49 -4.03 7.19
N ASP A 63 -5.28 -4.02 6.65
CA ASP A 63 -4.09 -4.67 7.18
C ASP A 63 -2.84 -3.85 6.81
N LEU A 64 -2.54 -2.88 7.68
CA LEU A 64 -1.40 -1.99 7.56
C LEU A 64 -0.05 -2.75 7.49
N PRO A 65 0.25 -3.75 8.34
CA PRO A 65 1.53 -4.45 8.28
C PRO A 65 1.70 -5.33 7.02
N ALA A 66 0.65 -5.94 6.49
CA ALA A 66 0.71 -6.67 5.22
C ALA A 66 0.89 -5.71 4.05
N ALA A 67 0.21 -4.56 4.05
CA ALA A 67 0.38 -3.53 3.04
C ALA A 67 1.82 -2.98 3.03
N ALA A 68 2.40 -2.70 4.20
CA ALA A 68 3.78 -2.25 4.32
C ALA A 68 4.79 -3.24 3.74
N ARG A 69 4.61 -4.55 4.00
CA ARG A 69 5.44 -5.62 3.42
C ARG A 69 5.30 -5.70 1.90
N ARG A 70 4.07 -5.61 1.40
CA ARG A 70 3.76 -5.68 -0.04
C ARG A 70 4.32 -4.46 -0.78
N LEU A 71 4.20 -3.27 -0.20
CA LEU A 71 4.75 -2.03 -0.71
C LEU A 71 6.28 -2.07 -0.78
N GLY A 72 6.93 -2.56 0.28
CA GLY A 72 8.38 -2.73 0.30
C GLY A 72 8.88 -3.63 -0.84
N ARG A 73 8.14 -4.71 -1.14
CA ARG A 73 8.47 -5.58 -2.28
C ARG A 73 8.32 -4.86 -3.62
N ILE A 74 7.28 -4.05 -3.81
CA ILE A 74 7.05 -3.28 -5.04
C ILE A 74 8.15 -2.22 -5.22
N LEU A 75 8.52 -1.51 -4.15
CA LEU A 75 9.63 -0.54 -4.18
C LEU A 75 10.95 -1.22 -4.54
N ALA A 76 11.28 -2.35 -3.90
CA ALA A 76 12.49 -3.10 -4.22
C ALA A 76 12.52 -3.59 -5.69
N ASP A 77 11.37 -3.98 -6.24
CA ASP A 77 11.22 -4.36 -7.65
C ASP A 77 11.47 -3.16 -8.58
N LEU A 78 10.87 -2.01 -8.26
CA LEU A 78 11.05 -0.74 -8.98
C LEU A 78 12.51 -0.27 -8.94
N GLU A 79 13.18 -0.37 -7.79
CA GLU A 79 14.59 -0.01 -7.65
C GLU A 79 15.52 -0.98 -8.38
N ALA A 80 15.17 -2.27 -8.42
CA ALA A 80 15.88 -3.27 -9.22
C ALA A 80 15.57 -3.18 -10.72
N GLY A 81 14.73 -2.23 -11.17
CA GLY A 81 14.29 -2.12 -12.56
C GLY A 81 13.41 -3.28 -13.03
N ARG A 82 12.95 -4.13 -12.10
CA ARG A 82 11.99 -5.19 -12.37
C ARG A 82 10.61 -4.54 -12.43
N LEU A 83 10.14 -4.32 -13.65
CA LEU A 83 8.81 -3.83 -13.91
C LEU A 83 7.86 -5.03 -14.05
N PRO A 84 6.60 -4.92 -13.62
CA PRO A 84 5.62 -5.97 -13.85
C PRO A 84 5.53 -6.27 -15.35
N PRO A 85 5.32 -7.54 -15.74
CA PRO A 85 5.17 -7.89 -17.15
C PRO A 85 4.05 -7.04 -17.76
N ARG A 86 4.29 -6.52 -18.97
CA ARG A 86 3.23 -5.88 -19.75
C ARG A 86 2.05 -6.86 -19.83
N PRO A 87 0.82 -6.42 -19.54
CA PRO A 87 -0.33 -7.29 -19.70
C PRO A 87 -0.34 -7.76 -21.16
N ARG A 88 -0.24 -9.08 -21.38
CA ARG A 88 -0.37 -9.64 -22.72
C ARG A 88 -1.83 -9.39 -23.13
N ARG A 89 -2.02 -8.38 -23.99
CA ARG A 89 -3.30 -8.05 -24.60
C ARG A 89 -3.75 -9.18 -25.53
#